data_AF-A0A933XX77-F1
#
_entry.id   AF-A0A933XX77-F1
#
_cell.length_a   1.000
_cell.length_b   1.000
_cell.length_c   1.000
_cell.angle_alpha   90.00
_cell.angle_beta   90.00
_cell.angle_gamma   90.00
#
_symmetry.space_group_name_H-M   'P 1'
#
loop_
_entity.id
_entity.type
_entity.pdbx_description
1 polymer ?
#
loop_
_entity_poly.entity_id
_entity_poly.type
_entity_poly.pdbx_seq_one_letter_code
_entity_poly.pdbx_strand_id
1 'polypeptide(L)'
;MSGSELPHLARAIDASTRANFVEVVGRRIALLGREDGVFECWIWPLKIAHDLRVVLRRADGSRVDLAEHAKHVRIDPFELELTHEGDGWRVGIRIFAALDERALVWVFDVETEERGVLE
;
A
#
# COMPACT_ATOMS: atom_id res chain seq x y z
N MET A 1 0.33 -34.15 -0.78
CA MET A 1 0.70 -33.19 0.27
C MET A 1 -0.42 -32.16 0.33
N SER A 2 -1.19 -32.14 1.41
CA SER A 2 -2.15 -31.05 1.64
C SER A 2 -1.32 -29.77 1.81
N GLY A 3 -1.40 -28.84 0.85
CA GLY A 3 -0.73 -27.56 0.97
C GLY A 3 -1.40 -26.80 2.11
N SER A 4 -0.72 -26.72 3.26
CA SER A 4 -1.21 -25.90 4.35
C SER A 4 -1.28 -24.46 3.86
N GLU A 5 -2.46 -23.86 3.95
CA GLU A 5 -2.66 -22.45 3.66
C GLU A 5 -1.67 -21.62 4.49
N LEU A 6 -0.93 -20.72 3.84
CA LEU A 6 0.00 -19.86 4.55
C LEU A 6 -0.82 -18.91 5.44
N PRO A 7 -0.29 -18.56 6.63
CA PRO A 7 -0.96 -17.60 7.49
C PRO A 7 -1.10 -16.27 6.75
N HIS A 8 -2.30 -15.73 6.75
CA HIS A 8 -2.62 -14.43 6.20
C HIS A 8 -3.55 -13.67 7.14
N LEU A 9 -3.51 -12.35 7.07
CA LEU A 9 -4.48 -11.46 7.69
C LEU A 9 -5.26 -10.77 6.58
N ALA A 10 -6.59 -10.74 6.66
CA ALA A 10 -7.42 -9.90 5.80
C ALA A 10 -8.54 -9.29 6.65
N ARG A 11 -8.66 -7.96 6.64
CA ARG A 11 -9.67 -7.27 7.43
C ARG A 11 -9.96 -5.86 6.94
N ALA A 12 -11.14 -5.36 7.32
CA ALA A 12 -11.46 -3.95 7.18
C ALA A 12 -10.61 -3.08 8.11
N ILE A 13 -10.37 -1.85 7.69
CA ILE A 13 -9.67 -0.81 8.45
C ILE A 13 -10.72 0.15 9.03
N ASP A 14 -10.55 0.46 10.30
CA ASP A 14 -11.36 1.42 11.05
C ASP A 14 -10.47 2.32 11.92
N ALA A 15 -11.10 3.18 12.73
CA ALA A 15 -10.38 4.12 13.60
C ALA A 15 -9.45 3.43 14.62
N SER A 16 -9.74 2.19 15.02
CA SER A 16 -8.95 1.44 16.00
C SER A 16 -7.78 0.67 15.37
N THR A 17 -7.87 0.36 14.08
CA THR A 17 -6.91 -0.49 13.37
C THR A 17 -6.00 0.27 12.41
N ARG A 18 -6.41 1.44 11.92
CA ARG A 18 -5.66 2.23 10.93
C ARG A 18 -4.19 2.53 11.30
N ALA A 19 -3.90 2.61 12.60
CA ALA A 19 -2.55 2.90 13.09
C ALA A 19 -1.71 1.64 13.36
N ASN A 20 -2.29 0.46 13.15
CA ASN A 20 -1.58 -0.79 13.36
C ASN A 20 -0.43 -0.92 12.37
N PHE A 21 0.65 -1.50 12.86
CA PHE A 21 1.90 -1.61 12.13
C PHE A 21 1.78 -2.65 11.01
N VAL A 22 2.36 -2.30 9.86
CA VAL A 22 2.58 -3.20 8.73
C VAL A 22 3.99 -3.04 8.19
N GLU A 23 4.49 -4.08 7.54
CA GLU A 23 5.80 -4.06 6.92
C GLU A 23 5.82 -4.83 5.62
N VAL A 24 6.76 -4.44 4.76
CA VAL A 24 7.19 -5.20 3.59
C VAL A 24 8.72 -5.16 3.58
N VAL A 25 9.34 -6.32 3.76
CA VAL A 25 10.80 -6.40 3.98
C VAL A 25 11.45 -7.36 3.00
N GLY A 26 12.59 -6.92 2.46
CA GLY A 26 13.58 -7.74 1.78
C GLY A 26 14.89 -7.72 2.57
N ARG A 27 15.90 -8.49 2.16
CA ARG A 27 17.17 -8.55 2.89
C ARG A 27 17.95 -7.22 2.92
N ARG A 28 17.64 -6.31 1.98
CA ARG A 28 18.38 -5.05 1.79
C ARG A 28 17.48 -3.82 1.73
N ILE A 29 16.18 -4.00 1.94
CA ILE A 29 15.19 -2.93 1.83
C ILE A 29 14.03 -3.20 2.79
N ALA A 30 13.45 -2.16 3.37
CA ALA A 30 12.29 -2.27 4.23
C ALA A 30 11.34 -1.10 3.98
N LEU A 31 10.06 -1.43 3.85
CA LEU A 31 8.96 -0.49 3.95
C LEU A 31 8.26 -0.77 5.29
N LEU A 32 8.24 0.21 6.18
CA LEU A 32 7.67 0.08 7.52
C LEU A 32 6.58 1.14 7.66
N GLY A 33 5.39 0.81 8.14
CA GLY A 33 4.32 1.79 8.19
C GLY A 33 3.09 1.32 8.91
N ARG A 34 1.95 1.85 8.46
CA ARG A 34 0.64 1.60 9.08
C ARG A 34 -0.38 1.14 8.07
N GLU A 35 -1.45 0.54 8.55
CA GLU A 35 -2.56 0.05 7.71
C GLU A 35 -3.24 1.18 6.91
N ASP A 36 -3.12 2.44 7.34
CA ASP A 36 -3.57 3.59 6.54
C ASP A 36 -2.70 3.88 5.31
N GLY A 37 -1.54 3.24 5.14
CA GLY A 37 -0.70 3.44 3.96
C GLY A 37 0.28 4.61 4.05
N VAL A 38 0.56 5.12 5.27
CA VAL A 38 1.70 6.00 5.51
C VAL A 38 2.92 5.18 5.91
N PHE A 39 4.03 5.36 5.21
CA PHE A 39 5.23 4.54 5.37
C PHE A 39 6.52 5.33 5.57
N GLU A 40 7.53 4.64 6.05
CA GLU A 40 8.94 4.95 5.87
C GLU A 40 9.58 3.91 4.96
N CYS A 41 10.56 4.33 4.15
CA CYS A 41 11.31 3.44 3.27
C CYS A 41 12.80 3.49 3.61
N TRP A 42 13.42 2.32 3.71
CA TRP A 42 14.80 2.12 4.11
C TRP A 42 15.54 1.24 3.12
N ILE A 43 16.73 1.65 2.70
CA ILE A 43 17.74 0.79 2.07
C ILE A 43 18.94 0.83 3.00
N TRP A 44 19.13 -0.21 3.81
CA TRP A 44 20.07 -0.17 4.92
C TRP A 44 21.49 0.30 4.50
N PRO A 45 22.11 1.26 5.21
CA PRO A 45 21.64 1.96 6.43
C PRO A 45 20.88 3.29 6.18
N LEU A 46 20.50 3.59 4.94
CA LEU A 46 19.87 4.86 4.55
C LEU A 46 18.34 4.81 4.70
N LYS A 47 17.76 5.80 5.38
CA LYS A 47 16.32 6.14 5.26
C LYS A 47 16.12 6.92 3.96
N ILE A 48 15.43 6.32 3.00
CA ILE A 48 15.15 6.92 1.68
C ILE A 48 13.98 7.90 1.75
N ALA A 49 12.95 7.55 2.53
CA ALA A 49 11.77 8.38 2.70
C ALA A 49 11.23 8.27 4.13
N HIS A 50 10.69 9.37 4.63
CA HIS A 50 9.79 9.44 5.78
C HIS A 50 8.45 10.01 5.29
N ASP A 51 7.36 9.68 5.98
CA ASP A 51 6.01 10.12 5.62
C ASP A 51 5.68 9.87 4.13
N LEU A 52 6.10 8.72 3.59
CA LEU A 52 5.79 8.31 2.23
C LEU A 52 4.28 8.03 2.14
N ARG A 53 3.61 8.74 1.23
CA ARG A 53 2.17 8.68 1.02
C ARG A 53 1.88 8.65 -0.47
N VAL A 54 0.78 7.99 -0.82
CA VAL A 54 0.25 7.98 -2.18
C VAL A 54 -0.87 9.00 -2.27
N VAL A 55 -0.79 9.88 -3.26
CA VAL A 55 -1.79 10.91 -3.52
C VAL A 55 -2.38 10.69 -4.90
N LEU A 56 -3.70 10.55 -4.97
CA LEU A 56 -4.43 10.53 -6.22
C LEU A 56 -4.60 11.97 -6.72
N ARG A 57 -4.22 12.23 -7.98
CA ARG A 57 -4.48 13.50 -8.65
C ARG A 57 -5.65 13.32 -9.61
N ARG A 58 -6.73 14.07 -9.39
CA ARG A 58 -7.95 14.00 -10.20
C ARG A 58 -7.84 14.89 -11.44
N ALA A 59 -8.74 14.69 -12.40
CA ALA A 59 -8.75 15.46 -13.65
C ALA A 59 -8.99 16.96 -13.43
N ASP A 60 -9.74 17.33 -12.39
CA ASP A 60 -10.00 18.71 -11.97
C ASP A 60 -8.80 19.37 -11.24
N GLY A 61 -7.70 18.64 -11.07
CA GLY A 61 -6.49 19.09 -10.38
C GLY A 61 -6.52 18.94 -8.86
N SER A 62 -7.63 18.51 -8.27
CA SER A 62 -7.70 18.20 -6.85
C SER A 62 -6.84 17.00 -6.48
N ARG A 63 -6.47 16.93 -5.20
CA ARG A 63 -5.57 15.93 -4.64
C ARG A 63 -6.25 15.22 -3.48
N VAL A 64 -6.17 13.90 -3.48
CA VAL A 64 -6.73 13.04 -2.42
C VAL A 64 -5.60 12.23 -1.81
N ASP A 65 -5.36 12.40 -0.50
CA ASP A 65 -4.43 11.54 0.24
C ASP A 65 -5.12 10.19 0.47
N LEU A 66 -4.59 9.12 -0.14
CA LEU A 66 -5.19 7.81 -0.02
C LEU A 66 -5.24 7.32 1.43
N ALA A 67 -4.35 7.81 2.30
CA ALA A 67 -4.33 7.41 3.70
C ALA A 67 -5.58 7.82 4.49
N GLU A 68 -6.33 8.81 4.01
CA GLU A 68 -7.61 9.21 4.60
C GLU A 68 -8.76 8.27 4.20
N HIS A 69 -8.52 7.40 3.21
CA HIS A 69 -9.51 6.58 2.52
C HIS A 69 -9.22 5.08 2.60
N ALA A 70 -8.31 4.63 3.45
CA ALA A 70 -7.99 3.22 3.63
C ALA A 70 -9.22 2.42 4.12
N LYS A 71 -9.53 1.31 3.46
CA LYS A 71 -10.72 0.47 3.72
C LYS A 71 -10.39 -0.96 4.09
N HIS A 72 -9.40 -1.55 3.45
CA HIS A 72 -9.04 -2.95 3.65
C HIS A 72 -7.53 -3.13 3.64
N VAL A 73 -7.05 -4.04 4.48
CA VAL A 73 -5.68 -4.53 4.45
C VAL A 73 -5.70 -6.05 4.31
N ARG A 74 -4.84 -6.55 3.44
CA ARG A 74 -4.46 -7.96 3.39
C ARG A 74 -2.94 -8.08 3.54
N ILE A 75 -2.51 -8.94 4.44
CA ILE A 75 -1.10 -9.22 4.71
C ILE A 75 -0.86 -10.70 4.47
N ASP A 76 -0.05 -10.99 3.47
CA ASP A 76 0.52 -12.29 3.19
C ASP A 76 2.02 -12.27 3.55
N PRO A 77 2.69 -13.43 3.70
CA PRO A 77 4.11 -13.46 4.06
C PRO A 77 5.07 -12.71 3.13
N PHE A 78 4.64 -12.37 1.90
CA PHE A 78 5.48 -11.74 0.89
C PHE A 78 4.84 -10.51 0.25
N GLU A 79 3.60 -10.17 0.61
CA GLU A 79 2.82 -9.13 -0.06
C GLU A 79 1.92 -8.41 0.96
N LEU A 80 1.91 -7.09 0.87
CA LEU A 80 0.94 -6.23 1.52
C LEU A 80 0.00 -5.70 0.46
N GLU A 81 -1.30 -5.86 0.66
CA GLU A 81 -2.32 -5.24 -0.14
C GLU A 81 -3.13 -4.24 0.69
N LEU A 82 -3.25 -3.02 0.19
CA LEU A 82 -4.10 -1.97 0.74
C LEU A 82 -5.15 -1.57 -0.29
N THR A 83 -6.41 -1.53 0.13
CA THR A 83 -7.50 -0.99 -0.68
C THR A 83 -7.95 0.34 -0.12
N HIS A 84 -8.00 1.35 -0.97
CA HIS A 84 -8.48 2.69 -0.68
C HIS A 84 -9.71 2.97 -1.53
N GLU A 85 -10.74 3.58 -0.95
CA GLU A 85 -11.99 3.87 -1.65
C GLU A 85 -12.55 5.24 -1.28
N GLY A 86 -13.05 5.94 -2.29
CA GLY A 86 -13.81 7.17 -2.15
C GLY A 86 -14.93 7.24 -3.18
N ASP A 87 -15.47 8.43 -3.37
CA ASP A 87 -16.62 8.63 -4.24
C ASP A 87 -16.23 8.48 -5.73
N GLY A 88 -16.73 7.43 -6.38
CA GLY A 88 -16.50 7.14 -7.81
C GLY A 88 -15.09 6.62 -8.14
N TRP A 89 -14.32 6.14 -7.16
CA TRP A 89 -13.00 5.56 -7.37
C TRP A 89 -12.61 4.51 -6.33
N ARG A 90 -11.79 3.55 -6.75
CA ARG A 90 -11.10 2.56 -5.91
C ARG A 90 -9.65 2.44 -6.35
N VAL A 91 -8.74 2.37 -5.39
CA VAL A 91 -7.32 2.10 -5.63
C VAL A 91 -6.90 0.89 -4.79
N GLY A 92 -6.53 -0.20 -5.46
CA GLY A 92 -5.82 -1.32 -4.87
C GLY A 92 -4.31 -1.11 -5.01
N ILE A 93 -3.57 -1.31 -3.94
CA ILE A 93 -2.11 -1.18 -3.92
C ILE A 93 -1.54 -2.49 -3.40
N ARG A 94 -0.81 -3.21 -4.24
CA ARG A 94 -0.02 -4.37 -3.83
C ARG A 94 1.45 -3.97 -3.74
N ILE A 95 2.08 -4.35 -2.64
CA ILE A 95 3.44 -3.96 -2.29
C ILE A 95 4.21 -5.20 -1.89
N PHE A 96 5.38 -5.39 -2.51
CA PHE A 96 6.32 -6.44 -2.12
C PHE A 96 7.77 -5.96 -2.29
N ALA A 97 8.66 -6.50 -1.46
CA ALA A 97 10.09 -6.25 -1.56
C ALA A 97 10.73 -7.35 -2.40
N ALA A 98 11.67 -6.97 -3.26
CA ALA A 98 12.58 -7.93 -3.84
C ALA A 98 13.43 -8.56 -2.72
N LEU A 99 13.57 -9.89 -2.73
CA LEU A 99 14.21 -10.60 -1.63
C LEU A 99 15.68 -10.21 -1.44
N ASP A 100 16.44 -10.12 -2.54
CA ASP A 100 17.89 -9.87 -2.53
C ASP A 100 18.30 -8.53 -3.18
N GLU A 101 17.39 -7.88 -3.90
CA GLU A 101 17.61 -6.59 -4.54
C GLU A 101 17.18 -5.42 -3.66
N ARG A 102 17.76 -4.24 -3.90
CA ARG A 102 17.36 -2.99 -3.23
C ARG A 102 16.14 -2.39 -3.92
N ALA A 103 15.06 -3.16 -3.99
CA ALA A 103 13.86 -2.79 -4.75
C ALA A 103 12.57 -3.09 -3.97
N LEU A 104 11.67 -2.11 -3.98
CA LEU A 104 10.27 -2.24 -3.56
C LEU A 104 9.42 -2.08 -4.82
N VAL A 105 8.49 -3.00 -5.02
CA VAL A 105 7.56 -2.97 -6.14
C VAL A 105 6.19 -2.60 -5.61
N TRP A 106 5.58 -1.62 -6.27
CA TRP A 106 4.23 -1.17 -6.00
C TRP A 106 3.42 -1.38 -7.28
N VAL A 107 2.34 -2.12 -7.17
CA VAL A 107 1.38 -2.32 -8.26
C VAL A 107 0.10 -1.62 -7.88
N PHE A 108 -0.31 -0.67 -8.72
CA PHE A 108 -1.54 0.09 -8.55
C PHE A 108 -2.60 -0.46 -9.49
N ASP A 109 -3.71 -0.91 -8.93
CA ASP A 109 -4.96 -1.17 -9.63
C ASP A 109 -5.90 0.01 -9.36
N VAL A 110 -6.37 0.67 -10.41
CA VAL A 110 -7.14 1.91 -10.31
C VAL A 110 -8.42 1.77 -11.11
N GLU A 111 -9.54 1.81 -10.39
CA GLU A 111 -10.88 1.89 -10.95
C GLU A 111 -11.42 3.29 -10.73
N THR A 112 -11.94 3.93 -11.77
CA THR A 112 -12.52 5.28 -11.65
C THR A 112 -13.63 5.52 -12.66
N GLU A 113 -14.63 6.31 -12.24
CA GLU A 113 -15.67 6.84 -13.13
C GLU A 113 -15.21 8.10 -13.89
N GLU A 114 -14.11 8.72 -13.46
CA GLU A 114 -13.51 9.85 -14.18
C GLU A 114 -12.97 9.40 -15.52
N ARG A 115 -13.39 10.08 -16.59
CA ARG A 115 -12.81 9.86 -17.91
C ARG A 115 -11.43 10.51 -17.96
N GLY A 116 -10.40 9.68 -18.11
CA GLY A 116 -9.05 10.16 -18.41
C GLY A 116 -9.04 10.88 -19.77
N VAL A 117 -8.34 12.01 -19.84
CA VAL A 117 -7.91 12.57 -21.12
C VAL A 117 -6.64 11.81 -21.48
N LEU A 118 -6.72 10.88 -22.43
CA LEU A 118 -5.52 10.30 -23.03
C LEU A 118 -4.92 11.38 -23.95
N GLU A 119 -3.87 12.04 -23.48
CA GLU A 119 -3.00 12.88 -24.34
C GLU A 119 -2.03 12.02 -25.16
#